data_AF-A0A2N3QMF8-F1
#
_entry.id   AF-A0A2N3QMF8-F1
#
_cell.length_a   1.000
_cell.length_b   1.000
_cell.length_c   1.000
_cell.angle_alpha   90.00
_cell.angle_beta   90.00
_cell.angle_gamma   90.00
#
_symmetry.space_group_name_H-M   'P 1'
#
loop_
_entity.id
_entity.type
_entity.pdbx_description
1 polymer ?
#
loop_
_entity_poly.entity_id
_entity_poly.type
_entity_poly.pdbx_seq_one_letter_code
_entity_poly.pdbx_strand_id
1 'polypeptide(L)'
;MAAQTKAKFQASMIPLIAIMTALTTVLTMLVKLPTPTRGYLNLSDAMIFFSAYAFGPWVGGVIGGLGPALSDLLSGYPQWAAFTFVIDGLQAVLVGLIVRKFRPANIIAGSVIAGVWKVFGYLIAGGILSGWGPALGEVLGNTGQMVVGLVIAYALFAAVRKAYPPLVRMGNLGVQPAVAIPQDYTGASADTGTGANVGANTVDDAGSDTAERAETPGSDRPADSIN
;
A
#
# COMPACT_ATOMS: atom_id res chain seq x y z
N MET A 1 25.25 6.12 14.76
CA MET A 1 23.91 6.69 14.47
C MET A 1 23.49 6.20 13.09
N ALA A 2 22.47 5.34 12.99
CA ALA A 2 22.01 4.84 11.69
C ALA A 2 21.17 5.92 11.00
N ALA A 3 21.54 6.28 9.77
CA ALA A 3 20.85 7.26 8.96
C ALA A 3 19.39 6.84 8.75
N GLN A 4 18.46 7.67 9.22
CA GLN A 4 17.04 7.57 8.90
C GLN A 4 16.87 7.83 7.41
N THR A 5 16.66 6.78 6.61
CA THR A 5 16.28 6.92 5.20
C THR A 5 14.94 7.67 5.15
N LYS A 6 14.99 8.96 4.78
CA LYS A 6 13.77 9.72 4.46
C LYS A 6 12.99 8.95 3.40
N ALA A 7 11.74 8.60 3.69
CA ALA A 7 10.85 8.03 2.70
C ALA A 7 10.74 9.02 1.52
N LYS A 8 11.37 8.69 0.39
CA LYS A 8 11.17 9.41 -0.87
C LYS A 8 9.85 8.93 -1.43
N PHE A 9 8.90 9.83 -1.67
CA PHE A 9 7.72 9.53 -2.48
C PHE A 9 8.21 9.07 -3.86
N GLN A 10 8.07 7.78 -4.14
CA GLN A 10 8.40 7.20 -5.43
C GLN A 10 7.13 7.11 -6.28
N ALA A 11 7.25 7.28 -7.60
CA ALA A 11 6.12 7.22 -8.52
C ALA A 11 5.32 5.90 -8.41
N SER A 12 5.98 4.81 -8.02
CA SER A 12 5.38 3.50 -7.73
C SER A 12 4.38 3.49 -6.57
N MET A 13 4.37 4.50 -5.70
CA MET A 13 3.38 4.64 -4.62
C MET A 13 2.02 5.09 -5.13
N ILE A 14 1.96 5.79 -6.26
CA ILE A 14 0.70 6.33 -6.80
C ILE A 14 -0.27 5.20 -7.17
N PRO A 15 0.13 4.15 -7.94
CA PRO A 15 -0.75 3.02 -8.21
C PRO A 15 -1.19 2.27 -6.95
N LEU A 16 -0.30 2.15 -5.95
CA LEU A 16 -0.63 1.50 -4.68
C LEU A 16 -1.73 2.27 -3.93
N ILE A 17 -1.60 3.59 -3.82
CA ILE A 17 -2.61 4.45 -3.20
C ILE A 17 -3.93 4.32 -3.94
N ALA A 18 -3.92 4.37 -5.28
CA ALA A 18 -5.12 4.25 -6.10
C ALA A 18 -5.83 2.90 -5.88
N ILE A 19 -5.10 1.78 -5.94
CA ILE A 19 -5.65 0.44 -5.74
C ILE A 19 -6.19 0.27 -4.31
N MET A 20 -5.44 0.72 -3.29
CA MET A 20 -5.89 0.63 -1.90
C MET A 20 -7.09 1.52 -1.61
N THR A 21 -7.17 2.70 -2.23
CA THR A 21 -8.32 3.60 -2.14
C THR A 21 -9.55 2.97 -2.79
N ALA A 22 -9.41 2.40 -4.00
CA ALA A 22 -10.48 1.68 -4.67
C ALA A 22 -10.96 0.48 -3.86
N LEU A 23 -10.05 -0.33 -3.32
CA LEU A 23 -10.38 -1.45 -2.45
C LEU A 23 -11.13 -0.99 -1.20
N THR A 24 -10.66 0.07 -0.53
CA THR A 24 -11.31 0.64 0.65
C THR A 24 -12.72 1.13 0.31
N THR A 25 -12.89 1.79 -0.84
CA THR A 25 -14.20 2.24 -1.34
C THR A 25 -15.15 1.05 -1.52
N VAL A 26 -14.72 0.02 -2.24
CA VAL A 26 -15.54 -1.19 -2.52
C VAL A 26 -15.92 -1.91 -1.22
N LEU A 27 -14.97 -2.10 -0.30
CA LEU A 27 -15.25 -2.74 0.98
C LEU A 27 -16.21 -1.91 1.85
N THR A 28 -16.11 -0.58 1.78
CA THR A 28 -17.03 0.32 2.50
C THR A 28 -18.45 0.24 1.94
N MET A 29 -18.59 0.14 0.61
CA MET A 29 -19.90 0.07 -0.05
C MET A 29 -20.57 -1.30 0.08
N LEU A 30 -19.83 -2.39 -0.08
CA LEU A 30 -20.39 -3.73 -0.22
C LEU A 30 -20.55 -4.48 1.10
N VAL A 31 -19.64 -4.27 2.06
CA VAL A 31 -19.67 -4.98 3.34
C VAL A 31 -20.43 -4.15 4.37
N LYS A 32 -21.76 -4.27 4.34
CA LYS A 32 -22.66 -3.64 5.30
C LYS A 32 -23.23 -4.72 6.22
N LEU A 33 -22.64 -4.88 7.41
CA LEU A 33 -23.15 -5.81 8.41
C LEU A 33 -24.32 -5.14 9.14
N PRO A 34 -25.55 -5.68 9.05
CA PRO A 34 -26.72 -5.10 9.69
C PRO A 34 -26.55 -5.15 11.21
N THR A 35 -26.77 -4.03 11.89
CA THR A 35 -26.77 -3.98 13.36
C THR A 35 -28.19 -4.09 13.93
N PRO A 36 -28.33 -4.55 15.19
CA PRO A 36 -29.61 -4.58 15.89
C PRO A 36 -30.31 -3.22 15.97
N THR A 37 -29.57 -2.11 15.86
CA THR A 37 -30.06 -0.73 16.04
C THR A 37 -30.33 0.00 14.72
N ARG A 38 -30.75 -0.71 13.67
CA ARG A 38 -31.05 -0.16 12.32
C ARG A 38 -29.87 0.55 11.61
N GLY A 39 -28.66 0.51 12.17
CA GLY A 39 -27.44 0.99 11.51
C GLY A 39 -26.75 -0.11 10.70
N TYR A 40 -25.83 0.28 9.82
CA TYR A 40 -24.93 -0.64 9.13
C TYR A 40 -23.52 -0.45 9.68
N LEU A 41 -22.85 -1.55 10.06
CA LEU A 41 -21.40 -1.53 10.25
C LEU A 41 -20.77 -1.70 8.87
N ASN A 42 -20.00 -0.71 8.44
CA ASN A 42 -19.19 -0.83 7.24
C ASN A 42 -17.75 -1.25 7.59
N LEU A 43 -17.05 -1.84 6.62
CA LEU A 43 -15.67 -2.33 6.83
C LEU A 43 -14.61 -1.21 6.66
N SER A 44 -15.03 0.06 6.61
CA SER A 44 -14.13 1.20 6.37
C SER A 44 -13.08 1.31 7.48
N ASP A 45 -13.49 1.24 8.75
CA ASP A 45 -12.59 1.37 9.90
C ASP A 45 -11.50 0.31 9.90
N ALA A 46 -11.82 -0.92 9.45
CA ALA A 46 -10.81 -1.96 9.30
C ALA A 46 -9.72 -1.54 8.29
N MET A 47 -10.11 -0.95 7.17
CA MET A 47 -9.18 -0.48 6.14
C MET A 47 -8.45 0.81 6.54
N ILE A 48 -9.08 1.70 7.30
CA ILE A 48 -8.45 2.90 7.88
C ILE A 48 -7.32 2.50 8.83
N PHE A 49 -7.60 1.63 9.80
CA PHE A 49 -6.56 1.13 10.71
C PHE A 49 -5.50 0.33 9.96
N PHE A 50 -5.90 -0.57 9.05
CA PHE A 50 -4.96 -1.37 8.26
C PHE A 50 -4.02 -0.51 7.43
N SER A 51 -4.53 0.48 6.69
CA SER A 51 -3.73 1.35 5.84
C SER A 51 -2.77 2.24 6.66
N ALA A 52 -3.20 2.70 7.85
CA ALA A 52 -2.33 3.39 8.79
C ALA A 52 -1.19 2.50 9.29
N TYR A 53 -1.46 1.24 9.61
CA TYR A 53 -0.42 0.27 10.02
C TYR A 53 0.51 -0.09 8.85
N ALA A 54 -0.05 -0.34 7.67
CA ALA A 54 0.70 -0.86 6.52
C ALA A 54 1.54 0.20 5.82
N PHE A 55 1.05 1.43 5.73
CA PHE A 55 1.64 2.47 4.89
C PHE A 55 2.01 3.75 5.66
N GLY A 56 1.78 3.77 6.98
CA GLY A 56 2.10 4.91 7.83
C GLY A 56 1.09 6.06 7.73
N PRO A 57 1.37 7.19 8.40
CA PRO A 57 0.38 8.23 8.64
C PRO A 57 -0.11 8.93 7.37
N TRP A 58 0.79 9.29 6.46
CA TRP A 58 0.42 10.11 5.29
C TRP A 58 -0.26 9.29 4.19
N VAL A 59 0.34 8.16 3.82
CA VAL A 59 -0.24 7.26 2.81
C VAL A 59 -1.50 6.60 3.34
N GLY A 60 -1.48 6.15 4.61
CA GLY A 60 -2.66 5.63 5.29
C GLY A 60 -3.75 6.68 5.42
N GLY A 61 -3.41 7.93 5.72
CA GLY A 61 -4.35 9.06 5.76
C GLY A 61 -5.06 9.31 4.44
N VAL A 62 -4.33 9.28 3.33
CA VAL A 62 -4.93 9.46 1.99
C VAL A 62 -5.87 8.30 1.66
N ILE A 63 -5.43 7.05 1.88
CA ILE A 63 -6.26 5.85 1.62
C ILE A 63 -7.50 5.84 2.51
N GLY A 64 -7.30 6.07 3.81
CA GLY A 64 -8.33 6.07 4.85
C GLY A 64 -9.31 7.22 4.75
N GLY A 65 -8.91 8.36 4.18
CA GLY A 65 -9.82 9.48 3.91
C GLY A 65 -10.53 9.37 2.57
N LEU A 66 -9.80 9.13 1.47
CA LEU A 66 -10.39 9.10 0.13
C LEU A 66 -11.31 7.89 -0.07
N GLY A 67 -10.97 6.71 0.44
CA GLY A 67 -11.76 5.50 0.23
C GLY A 67 -13.21 5.66 0.75
N PRO A 68 -13.39 5.99 2.04
CA PRO A 68 -14.71 6.22 2.62
C PRO A 68 -15.42 7.42 2.00
N ALA A 69 -14.72 8.54 1.73
CA ALA A 69 -15.33 9.70 1.09
C ALA A 69 -15.85 9.42 -0.33
N LEU A 70 -15.13 8.62 -1.12
CA LEU A 70 -15.61 8.14 -2.42
C LEU A 70 -16.81 7.22 -2.26
N SER A 71 -16.85 6.38 -1.22
CA SER A 71 -18.02 5.55 -0.94
C SER A 71 -19.26 6.41 -0.67
N ASP A 72 -19.12 7.51 0.06
CA ASP A 72 -20.23 8.44 0.32
C ASP A 72 -20.74 9.10 -0.96
N LEU A 73 -19.81 9.57 -1.81
CA LEU A 73 -20.14 10.14 -3.13
C LEU A 73 -20.90 9.14 -4.00
N LEU A 74 -20.42 7.90 -4.08
CA LEU A 74 -20.98 6.85 -4.93
C LEU A 74 -22.27 6.23 -4.36
N SER A 75 -22.47 6.30 -3.04
CA SER A 75 -23.64 5.76 -2.35
C SER A 75 -24.80 6.75 -2.23
N GLY A 76 -24.67 7.97 -2.77
CA GLY A 76 -25.74 8.97 -2.79
C GLY A 76 -25.74 9.93 -1.59
N TYR A 77 -24.65 10.02 -0.84
CA TYR A 77 -24.48 10.91 0.32
C TYR A 77 -23.31 11.90 0.14
N PRO A 78 -23.23 12.65 -0.98
CA PRO A 78 -22.08 13.49 -1.30
C PRO A 78 -21.79 14.59 -0.26
N GLN A 79 -22.81 15.04 0.47
CA GLN A 79 -22.65 16.01 1.56
C GLN A 79 -21.80 15.49 2.73
N TRP A 80 -21.74 14.17 2.92
CA TRP A 80 -20.91 13.54 3.93
C TRP A 80 -19.45 13.40 3.52
N ALA A 81 -19.17 13.35 2.21
CA ALA A 81 -17.85 13.02 1.67
C ALA A 81 -16.72 13.93 2.18
N ALA A 82 -16.97 15.24 2.26
CA ALA A 82 -15.96 16.19 2.76
C ALA A 82 -15.68 15.99 4.25
N PHE A 83 -16.71 15.73 5.07
CA PHE A 83 -16.56 15.44 6.48
C PHE A 83 -15.85 14.12 6.69
N THR A 84 -16.30 13.06 6.01
CA THR A 84 -15.69 11.73 6.04
C THR A 84 -14.22 11.78 5.66
N PHE A 85 -13.86 12.48 4.57
CA PHE A 85 -12.47 12.63 4.16
C PHE A 85 -11.58 13.19 5.29
N VAL A 86 -12.06 14.24 5.97
CA VAL A 86 -11.32 14.87 7.06
C VAL A 86 -11.28 13.98 8.30
N ILE A 87 -12.43 13.42 8.69
CA ILE A 87 -12.55 12.64 9.93
C ILE A 87 -11.75 11.35 9.82
N ASP A 88 -12.02 10.54 8.79
CA ASP A 88 -11.38 9.23 8.61
C ASP A 88 -9.93 9.35 8.13
N GLY A 89 -9.63 10.36 7.30
CA GLY A 89 -8.27 10.68 6.90
C GLY A 89 -7.40 11.04 8.11
N LEU A 90 -7.89 11.93 8.99
CA LEU A 90 -7.17 12.28 10.21
C LEU A 90 -7.13 11.13 11.21
N GLN A 91 -8.17 10.29 11.28
CA GLN A 91 -8.15 9.06 12.07
C GLN A 91 -6.96 8.17 11.66
N ALA A 92 -6.80 7.89 10.37
CA ALA A 92 -5.66 7.12 9.88
C ALA A 92 -4.31 7.80 10.14
N VAL A 93 -4.21 9.12 9.97
CA VAL A 93 -2.99 9.88 10.28
C VAL A 93 -2.62 9.76 11.75
N LEU A 94 -3.58 9.95 12.66
CA LEU A 94 -3.38 9.84 14.11
C LEU A 94 -2.89 8.44 14.49
N VAL A 95 -3.55 7.41 13.97
CA VAL A 95 -3.13 6.01 14.18
C VAL A 95 -1.71 5.80 13.68
N GLY A 96 -1.40 6.20 12.45
CA GLY A 96 -0.07 6.01 11.85
C GLY A 96 1.03 6.80 12.56
N LEU A 97 0.71 7.96 13.15
CA LEU A 97 1.66 8.77 13.92
C LEU A 97 1.97 8.18 15.30
N ILE A 98 0.95 7.60 15.97
CA ILE A 98 1.06 7.06 17.33
C ILE A 98 1.59 5.63 17.30
N VAL A 99 1.04 4.78 16.41
CA VAL A 99 1.44 3.38 16.27
C VAL A 99 2.68 3.28 15.39
N ARG A 100 3.80 3.84 15.85
CA ARG A 100 5.11 3.71 15.16
C ARG A 100 5.77 2.37 15.37
N LYS A 101 5.36 1.66 16.43
CA LYS A 101 5.78 0.29 16.72
C LYS A 101 4.53 -0.51 17.03
N PHE A 102 4.41 -1.69 16.44
CA PHE A 102 3.25 -2.57 16.59
C PHE A 102 3.24 -3.28 17.96
N ARG A 103 3.09 -2.48 19.03
CA ARG A 103 3.01 -2.92 20.43
C ARG A 103 1.60 -2.68 20.95
N PRO A 104 1.06 -3.55 21.82
CA PRO A 104 -0.31 -3.41 22.35
C PRO A 104 -0.58 -2.02 22.94
N ALA A 105 0.34 -1.48 23.75
CA ALA A 105 0.20 -0.16 24.36
C ALA A 105 0.05 0.98 23.33
N ASN A 106 0.82 0.93 22.24
CA ASN A 106 0.74 1.94 21.18
C ASN A 106 -0.56 1.81 20.40
N ILE A 107 -0.99 0.57 20.11
CA ILE A 107 -2.25 0.30 19.43
C ILE A 107 -3.40 0.83 20.25
N ILE A 108 -3.45 0.51 21.56
CA ILE A 108 -4.49 1.01 22.47
C ILE A 108 -4.48 2.54 22.50
N ALA A 109 -3.33 3.17 22.70
CA ALA A 109 -3.23 4.63 22.73
C ALA A 109 -3.67 5.28 21.40
N GLY A 110 -3.22 4.73 20.27
CA GLY A 110 -3.58 5.21 18.94
C GLY A 110 -5.06 5.06 18.65
N SER A 111 -5.65 3.92 19.01
CA SER A 111 -7.07 3.64 18.83
C SER A 111 -7.96 4.51 19.72
N VAL A 112 -7.57 4.77 20.97
CA VAL A 112 -8.34 5.65 21.86
C VAL A 112 -8.33 7.08 21.33
N ILE A 113 -7.16 7.63 21.00
CA ILE A 113 -7.04 9.00 20.50
C ILE A 113 -7.77 9.18 19.17
N ALA A 114 -7.56 8.26 18.23
CA ALA A 114 -8.22 8.29 16.92
C ALA A 114 -9.73 8.04 17.05
N GLY A 115 -10.16 7.26 18.04
CA GLY A 115 -11.57 7.03 18.33
C GLY A 115 -12.30 8.21 18.91
N VAL A 116 -11.69 8.92 19.86
CA VAL A 116 -12.22 10.18 20.37
C VAL A 116 -12.38 11.17 19.23
N TRP A 117 -11.37 11.29 18.36
CA TRP A 117 -11.45 12.12 17.17
C TRP A 117 -12.60 11.71 16.23
N LYS A 118 -12.72 10.42 15.90
CA LYS A 118 -13.78 9.91 15.01
C LYS A 118 -15.16 10.22 15.57
N VAL A 119 -15.42 9.83 16.82
CA VAL A 119 -16.72 10.01 17.47
C VAL A 119 -17.08 11.49 17.56
N PHE A 120 -16.12 12.33 17.94
CA PHE A 120 -16.30 13.78 17.98
C PHE A 120 -16.60 14.35 16.59
N GLY A 121 -15.81 13.98 15.58
CA GLY A 121 -15.96 14.44 14.20
C GLY A 121 -17.33 14.10 13.62
N TYR A 122 -17.76 12.84 13.74
CA TYR A 122 -19.06 12.41 13.25
C TYR A 122 -20.23 12.99 14.05
N LEU A 123 -20.07 13.22 15.35
CA LEU A 123 -21.08 13.92 16.15
C LEU A 123 -21.30 15.36 15.65
N ILE A 124 -20.23 16.10 15.37
CA ILE A 124 -20.32 17.47 14.84
C ILE A 124 -20.87 17.47 13.41
N ALA A 125 -20.37 16.61 12.53
CA ALA A 125 -20.85 16.49 11.16
C ALA A 125 -22.34 16.11 11.11
N GLY A 126 -22.75 15.10 11.88
CA GLY A 126 -24.16 14.70 12.01
C GLY A 126 -25.02 15.80 12.63
N GLY A 127 -24.50 16.53 13.63
CA GLY A 127 -25.18 17.67 14.23
C GLY A 127 -25.48 18.77 13.21
N ILE A 128 -24.54 19.05 12.30
CA ILE A 128 -24.68 20.04 11.23
C ILE A 128 -25.61 19.54 10.11
N LEU A 129 -25.47 18.29 9.67
CA LEU A 129 -26.14 17.76 8.48
C LEU A 129 -27.53 17.18 8.76
N SER A 130 -27.75 16.62 9.95
CA SER A 130 -28.94 15.83 10.28
C SER A 130 -29.58 16.22 11.62
N GLY A 131 -28.96 17.14 12.36
CA GLY A 131 -29.43 17.62 13.66
C GLY A 131 -28.88 16.82 14.84
N TRP A 132 -28.86 17.45 16.02
CA TRP A 132 -28.21 16.90 17.22
C TRP A 132 -28.88 15.64 17.78
N GLY A 133 -30.19 15.46 17.60
CA GLY A 133 -30.92 14.29 18.08
C GLY A 133 -30.43 12.98 17.43
N PRO A 134 -30.50 12.85 16.09
CA PRO A 134 -29.93 11.71 15.38
C PRO A 134 -28.42 11.54 15.62
N ALA A 135 -27.65 12.63 15.60
CA ALA A 135 -26.20 12.59 15.78
C ALA A 135 -25.76 11.98 17.11
N LEU A 136 -26.49 12.25 18.21
CA LEU A 136 -26.24 11.61 19.51
C LEU A 136 -26.54 10.11 19.49
N GLY A 137 -27.54 9.68 18.72
CA GLY A 137 -27.85 8.27 18.53
C GLY A 137 -26.76 7.48 17.80
N GLU A 138 -26.01 8.15 16.92
CA GLU A 138 -24.94 7.54 16.12
C GLU A 138 -23.64 7.33 16.90
N VAL A 139 -23.44 8.01 18.03
CA VAL A 139 -22.21 7.92 18.86
C VAL A 139 -21.89 6.46 19.22
N LEU A 140 -22.89 5.70 19.66
CA LEU A 140 -22.69 4.29 20.03
C LEU A 140 -22.38 3.43 18.82
N GLY A 141 -23.04 3.68 17.68
CA GLY A 141 -22.81 2.97 16.42
C GLY A 141 -21.40 3.19 15.89
N ASN A 142 -20.96 4.45 15.82
CA ASN A 142 -19.62 4.85 15.38
C ASN A 142 -18.53 4.28 16.29
N THR A 143 -18.77 4.27 17.60
CA THR A 143 -17.84 3.66 18.57
C THR A 143 -17.74 2.16 18.35
N GLY A 144 -18.87 1.47 18.22
CA GLY A 144 -18.91 0.02 17.98
C GLY A 144 -18.23 -0.37 16.66
N GLN A 145 -18.48 0.39 15.60
CA GLN A 145 -17.83 0.17 14.30
C GLN A 145 -16.33 0.30 14.36
N MET A 146 -15.83 1.33 15.05
CA MET A 146 -14.40 1.49 15.23
C MET A 146 -13.79 0.31 16.00
N VAL A 147 -14.42 -0.17 17.07
CA VAL A 147 -13.90 -1.30 17.86
C VAL A 147 -13.83 -2.57 17.01
N VAL A 148 -14.90 -2.88 16.28
CA VAL A 148 -14.93 -4.04 15.37
C VAL A 148 -13.89 -3.88 14.26
N GLY A 149 -13.80 -2.70 13.65
CA GLY A 149 -12.82 -2.37 12.63
C GLY A 149 -11.39 -2.54 13.11
N LEU A 150 -11.08 -2.09 14.33
CA LEU A 150 -9.76 -2.27 14.95
C LEU A 150 -9.39 -3.75 15.11
N VAL A 151 -10.31 -4.57 15.59
CA VAL A 151 -10.08 -6.02 15.78
C VAL A 151 -9.80 -6.69 14.44
N ILE A 152 -10.62 -6.39 13.42
CA ILE A 152 -10.45 -6.92 12.06
C ILE A 152 -9.12 -6.43 11.46
N ALA A 153 -8.80 -5.14 11.58
CA ALA A 153 -7.56 -4.56 11.09
C ALA A 153 -6.33 -5.19 11.73
N TYR A 154 -6.39 -5.44 13.05
CA TYR A 154 -5.31 -6.10 13.77
C TYR A 154 -5.07 -7.51 13.23
N ALA A 155 -6.14 -8.31 13.09
CA ALA A 155 -6.06 -9.67 12.57
C ALA A 155 -5.55 -9.69 11.11
N LEU A 156 -6.10 -8.82 10.27
CA LEU A 156 -5.72 -8.66 8.87
C LEU A 156 -4.25 -8.25 8.74
N PHE A 157 -3.83 -7.21 9.47
CA PHE A 157 -2.46 -6.74 9.43
C PHE A 157 -1.48 -7.81 9.94
N ALA A 158 -1.83 -8.54 11.01
CA ALA A 158 -1.04 -9.63 11.54
C ALA A 158 -0.88 -10.80 10.56
N ALA A 159 -1.93 -11.16 9.82
CA ALA A 159 -1.88 -12.19 8.79
C ALA A 159 -1.05 -11.74 7.58
N VAL A 160 -1.31 -10.52 7.09
CA VAL A 160 -0.67 -9.94 5.91
C VAL A 160 0.83 -9.73 6.14
N ARG A 161 1.26 -9.21 7.30
CA ARG A 161 2.69 -9.05 7.59
C ARG A 161 3.45 -10.37 7.67
N LYS A 162 2.76 -11.47 8.00
CA LYS A 162 3.37 -12.81 8.07
C LYS A 162 3.55 -13.38 6.66
N ALA A 163 2.56 -13.18 5.78
CA ALA A 163 2.62 -13.66 4.39
C ALA A 163 3.48 -12.77 3.48
N TYR A 164 3.50 -11.45 3.72
CA TYR A 164 4.20 -10.45 2.91
C TYR A 164 5.09 -9.54 3.78
N PRO A 165 6.29 -10.00 4.18
CA PRO A 165 7.23 -9.23 4.97
C PRO A 165 7.60 -7.83 4.43
N PRO A 166 7.64 -7.57 3.10
CA PRO A 166 7.93 -6.23 2.58
C PRO A 166 6.94 -5.14 3.00
N LEU A 167 5.68 -5.46 3.31
CA LEU A 167 4.68 -4.47 3.75
C LEU A 167 5.07 -3.77 5.05
N VAL A 168 5.77 -4.48 5.93
CA VAL A 168 6.29 -3.93 7.19
C VAL A 168 7.29 -2.80 6.95
N ARG A 169 8.04 -2.86 5.84
CA ARG A 169 9.05 -1.86 5.46
C ARG A 169 8.39 -0.57 4.95
N MET A 170 7.21 -0.66 4.34
CA MET A 170 6.48 0.52 3.83
C MET A 170 5.89 1.37 4.95
N GLY A 171 5.39 0.75 6.02
CA GLY A 171 4.82 1.44 7.19
C GLY A 171 5.84 1.82 8.28
N ASN A 172 7.11 1.45 8.12
CA ASN A 172 8.22 1.69 9.06
C ASN A 172 7.93 1.29 10.53
N LEU A 173 7.20 0.20 10.75
CA LEU A 173 6.75 -0.26 12.08
C LEU A 173 7.84 -0.90 12.96
N GLY A 174 9.11 -0.85 12.56
CA GLY A 174 10.24 -1.41 13.31
C GLY A 174 10.18 -2.92 13.55
N VAL A 175 9.28 -3.64 12.86
CA VAL A 175 9.19 -5.10 12.92
C VAL A 175 10.26 -5.65 11.97
N GLN A 176 11.32 -6.24 12.52
CA GLN A 176 12.29 -6.97 11.71
C GLN A 176 11.60 -8.15 11.05
N PRO A 177 11.87 -8.46 9.77
CA PRO A 177 11.29 -9.63 9.14
C PRO A 177 11.69 -10.87 9.95
N ALA A 178 10.72 -11.76 10.22
CA ALA A 178 10.97 -13.00 10.97
C ALA A 178 11.95 -13.95 10.25
N VAL A 179 12.28 -13.65 8.99
CA VAL A 179 13.30 -14.31 8.20
C VAL A 179 14.20 -13.22 7.63
N ALA A 180 15.49 -13.26 7.95
CA ALA A 180 16.50 -12.48 7.24
C ALA A 180 16.49 -12.97 5.79
N ILE A 181 15.97 -12.16 4.87
CA ILE A 181 16.08 -12.44 3.44
C ILE A 181 17.58 -12.44 3.13
N PRO A 182 18.17 -13.54 2.64
CA PRO A 182 19.56 -13.56 2.19
C PRO A 182 19.77 -12.43 1.17
N GLN A 183 20.88 -11.72 1.27
CA GLN A 183 21.24 -10.58 0.40
C GLN A 183 21.44 -10.95 -1.09
N ASP A 184 21.10 -12.17 -1.51
CA ASP A 184 21.49 -12.73 -2.81
C ASP A 184 20.55 -12.39 -3.98
N TYR A 185 19.63 -11.43 -3.79
CA TYR A 185 18.77 -10.93 -4.87
C TYR A 185 19.12 -9.49 -5.29
N THR A 186 20.43 -9.16 -5.32
CA THR A 186 20.94 -7.98 -6.03
C THR A 186 21.55 -8.34 -7.40
N GLY A 187 21.08 -9.43 -8.01
CA GLY A 187 21.53 -9.89 -9.32
C GLY A 187 20.43 -9.83 -10.38
N ALA A 188 19.79 -8.68 -10.58
CA ALA A 188 18.97 -8.40 -11.78
C ALA A 188 18.57 -6.91 -11.84
N SER A 189 19.53 -6.04 -12.14
CA SER A 189 19.34 -4.77 -12.89
C SER A 189 20.56 -3.88 -12.68
N ALA A 190 21.53 -4.01 -13.58
CA ALA A 190 22.42 -2.95 -14.06
C ALA A 190 23.39 -3.59 -15.06
N ASP A 191 22.93 -3.76 -16.30
CA ASP A 191 23.86 -3.69 -17.43
C ASP A 191 24.33 -2.24 -17.53
N THR A 192 25.44 -1.96 -16.88
CA THR A 192 26.29 -0.81 -17.16
C THR A 192 27.68 -1.35 -17.38
N GLY A 193 27.93 -1.81 -18.61
CA GLY A 193 29.26 -2.10 -19.12
C GLY A 193 30.20 -0.92 -18.83
N THR A 194 31.14 -1.14 -17.91
CA THR A 194 32.32 -0.30 -17.76
C THR A 194 33.53 -1.18 -18.07
N GLY A 195 33.83 -1.29 -19.37
CA GLY A 195 35.13 -1.78 -19.83
C GLY A 195 36.17 -0.70 -19.57
N ALA A 196 37.07 -0.97 -18.64
CA ALA A 196 38.21 -0.14 -18.33
C ALA A 196 39.16 -0.04 -19.54
N ASN A 197 39.36 1.18 -20.04
CA ASN A 197 40.41 1.54 -20.97
C ASN A 197 41.76 1.58 -20.23
N VAL A 198 42.62 0.62 -20.53
CA VAL A 198 44.06 0.65 -20.25
C VAL A 198 44.77 0.41 -21.58
N GLY A 199 45.66 1.34 -21.96
CA GLY A 199 46.67 1.09 -23.00
C GLY A 199 46.58 2.02 -24.21
N ALA A 200 47.17 3.20 -24.08
CA ALA A 200 47.69 3.95 -25.23
C ALA A 200 48.94 3.24 -25.76
N ASN A 201 48.98 2.88 -27.05
CA ASN A 201 50.02 3.30 -28.00
C ASN A 201 49.98 2.53 -29.33
N THR A 202 50.38 3.26 -30.37
CA THR A 202 50.82 2.87 -31.73
C THR A 202 49.79 2.30 -32.69
N VAL A 203 49.25 3.18 -33.54
CA VAL A 203 48.92 2.87 -34.94
C VAL A 203 49.95 3.62 -35.77
N ASP A 204 50.79 2.89 -36.50
CA ASP A 204 51.35 3.33 -37.78
C ASP A 204 51.64 2.09 -38.63
N ASP A 205 51.42 2.28 -39.92
CA ASP A 205 51.85 1.52 -41.08
C ASP A 205 51.01 0.37 -41.66
N ALA A 206 50.61 0.65 -42.91
CA ALA A 206 50.55 -0.21 -44.10
C ALA A 206 49.58 -1.40 -44.07
N GLY A 207 48.70 -1.62 -45.05
CA GLY A 207 48.85 -1.42 -46.50
C GLY A 207 48.43 -2.72 -47.19
N SER A 208 47.89 -2.60 -48.40
CA SER A 208 47.72 -3.63 -49.45
C SER A 208 46.76 -4.81 -49.24
N ASP A 209 45.70 -4.78 -50.04
CA ASP A 209 45.31 -5.75 -51.08
C ASP A 209 45.02 -7.24 -50.80
N THR A 210 44.16 -7.73 -51.70
CA THR A 210 43.80 -9.11 -52.07
C THR A 210 42.59 -9.68 -51.33
N ALA A 211 41.38 -9.72 -51.92
CA ALA A 211 40.95 -10.56 -53.05
C ALA A 211 41.14 -12.05 -52.75
N GLU A 212 40.05 -12.78 -52.46
CA GLU A 212 39.66 -13.95 -53.26
C GLU A 212 38.25 -14.43 -52.91
N ARG A 213 37.56 -14.91 -53.95
CA ARG A 213 36.19 -15.38 -54.01
C ARG A 213 36.26 -16.80 -54.62
N ALA A 214 35.70 -17.80 -53.96
CA ALA A 214 35.33 -19.10 -54.55
C ALA A 214 34.28 -19.74 -53.61
N GLU A 215 32.99 -19.85 -53.99
CA GLU A 215 32.37 -20.99 -54.68
C GLU A 215 32.50 -22.32 -53.90
N THR A 216 31.51 -23.19 -53.67
CA THR A 216 30.07 -23.36 -54.01
C THR A 216 29.50 -24.51 -53.12
N PRO A 217 28.17 -24.77 -53.10
CA PRO A 217 27.46 -25.64 -52.14
C PRO A 217 27.02 -27.02 -52.69
N GLY A 218 26.54 -27.92 -51.82
CA GLY A 218 25.73 -29.11 -52.18
C GLY A 218 25.97 -30.31 -51.22
N SER A 219 25.07 -30.63 -50.29
CA SER A 219 23.82 -31.41 -50.40
C SER A 219 24.01 -32.90 -50.75
N ASP A 220 23.90 -33.72 -49.70
CA ASP A 220 23.29 -35.05 -49.58
C ASP A 220 23.25 -36.01 -50.79
N ARG A 221 23.75 -37.22 -50.53
CA ARG A 221 23.27 -38.47 -51.15
C ARG A 221 23.09 -39.53 -50.07
N PRO A 222 21.94 -40.23 -50.06
CA PRO A 222 21.94 -41.63 -49.70
C PRO A 222 21.26 -42.46 -50.78
N ALA A 223 21.81 -43.64 -51.04
CA ALA A 223 21.11 -44.90 -51.18
C ALA A 223 22.01 -45.88 -51.93
N ASP A 224 22.33 -46.99 -51.29
CA ASP A 224 22.27 -48.27 -51.98
C ASP A 224 21.58 -49.26 -51.03
N SER A 225 20.37 -49.61 -51.42
CA SER A 225 19.58 -50.75 -50.96
C SER A 225 20.31 -52.06 -51.22
N ILE A 226 20.09 -53.11 -50.41
CA ILE A 226 19.46 -54.40 -50.82
C ILE A 226 19.19 -55.22 -49.53
N ASN A 227 17.92 -55.66 -49.42
CA ASN A 227 17.32 -56.63 -48.47
C ASN A 227 17.05 -56.21 -47.02
#